data_AF-A0A517NEI1-F1
#
_entry.id   AF-A0A517NEI1-F1
#
_cell.length_a   1.000
_cell.length_b   1.000
_cell.length_c   1.000
_cell.angle_alpha   90.00
_cell.angle_beta   90.00
_cell.angle_gamma   90.00
#
_symmetry.space_group_name_H-M   'P 1'
#
loop_
_entity.id
_entity.type
_entity.pdbx_description
1 polymer ?
#
loop_
_entity_poly.entity_id
_entity_poly.type
_entity_poly.pdbx_seq_one_letter_code
_entity_poly.pdbx_strand_id
1 'polypeptide(L)'
;MPVRYHFLLSVLILALGFAPSVDGQQPPGSGGIAAKYSRDIGIESDPSVIFCENFELGDLDAIGQRWETVGNPEVMSLSEDVPESSHGNQSMLISQVAEKGSGADLYRRIDEGYDKIYTRMYVKFAEDCEPVHHFGTCVGGNHPSTGWPSVRAGQPTDGDKSFWVGIEPFGKSWTWVYYTYWCDMRASPPRGQSWGNLSVRDESLKVRRGEWT
;
A
#
# COMPACT_ATOMS: atom_id res chain seq x y z
N MET A 1 -1.67 22.11 -22.35
CA MET A 1 -1.88 20.68 -22.69
C MET A 1 -2.09 19.96 -21.37
N PRO A 2 -3.08 19.07 -21.21
CA PRO A 2 -3.24 18.30 -19.98
C PRO A 2 -2.14 17.23 -19.88
N VAL A 3 -1.45 17.17 -18.75
CA VAL A 3 -0.42 16.16 -18.46
C VAL A 3 -1.10 14.90 -17.87
N ARG A 4 -0.50 13.72 -18.06
CA ARG A 4 -0.94 12.42 -17.53
C ARG A 4 0.27 11.70 -16.88
N TYR A 5 0.12 11.09 -15.70
CA TYR A 5 1.23 10.58 -14.86
C TYR A 5 1.08 9.10 -14.43
N HIS A 6 2.19 8.38 -14.14
CA HIS A 6 2.33 6.89 -14.05
C HIS A 6 3.46 6.52 -13.04
N PHE A 7 3.44 5.62 -12.03
CA PHE A 7 2.53 4.61 -11.42
C PHE A 7 2.33 3.25 -12.15
N LEU A 8 2.65 2.11 -11.48
CA LEU A 8 2.72 0.67 -11.91
C LEU A 8 3.02 -0.29 -10.68
N LEU A 9 3.53 -1.56 -10.84
CA LEU A 9 3.85 -2.62 -9.81
C LEU A 9 4.68 -3.87 -10.34
N SER A 10 5.25 -4.75 -9.45
CA SER A 10 5.61 -6.24 -9.57
C SER A 10 7.11 -6.80 -9.69
N VAL A 11 7.48 -8.06 -9.27
CA VAL A 11 8.73 -8.49 -8.47
C VAL A 11 9.84 -9.55 -8.94
N LEU A 12 11.18 -9.37 -8.63
CA LEU A 12 12.45 -10.22 -8.60
C LEU A 12 13.71 -9.42 -8.13
N ILE A 13 14.75 -10.08 -7.58
CA ILE A 13 16.15 -9.58 -7.49
C ILE A 13 17.16 -10.70 -7.85
N LEU A 14 18.38 -10.38 -8.33
CA LEU A 14 19.50 -11.33 -8.56
C LEU A 14 20.62 -11.22 -7.48
N ALA A 15 21.42 -12.27 -7.28
CA ALA A 15 22.17 -12.52 -6.03
C ALA A 15 23.63 -13.00 -6.20
N LEU A 16 24.38 -13.21 -5.09
CA LEU A 16 25.42 -14.27 -4.89
C LEU A 16 25.95 -14.30 -3.41
N GLY A 17 26.56 -15.42 -2.96
CA GLY A 17 26.98 -15.71 -1.56
C GLY A 17 28.51 -15.60 -1.28
N PHE A 18 29.10 -16.09 -0.17
CA PHE A 18 28.65 -17.04 0.87
C PHE A 18 29.51 -16.97 2.19
N ALA A 19 29.01 -17.58 3.28
CA ALA A 19 29.71 -18.04 4.51
C ALA A 19 30.12 -16.98 5.58
N PRO A 20 30.39 -17.37 6.85
CA PRO A 20 29.36 -17.95 7.74
C PRO A 20 29.26 -17.29 9.14
N SER A 21 28.02 -17.23 9.65
CA SER A 21 27.64 -17.15 11.08
C SER A 21 28.44 -16.24 12.04
N VAL A 22 27.92 -15.03 12.27
CA VAL A 22 27.97 -14.34 13.57
C VAL A 22 26.53 -14.02 13.96
N ASP A 23 26.22 -14.01 15.25
CA ASP A 23 24.89 -13.71 15.78
C ASP A 23 24.45 -12.29 15.36
N GLY A 24 23.29 -12.20 14.69
CA GLY A 24 22.85 -11.00 14.00
C GLY A 24 21.49 -11.21 13.36
N GLN A 25 20.63 -10.19 13.43
CA GLN A 25 19.26 -10.28 12.93
C GLN A 25 19.23 -10.61 11.44
N GLN A 26 18.47 -11.65 11.08
CA GLN A 26 18.14 -11.94 9.69
C GLN A 26 17.54 -10.68 9.02
N PRO A 27 17.91 -10.37 7.76
CA PRO A 27 17.31 -9.24 7.05
C PRO A 27 15.80 -9.45 6.92
N PRO A 28 14.98 -8.38 7.05
CA PRO A 28 13.53 -8.48 6.92
C PRO A 28 13.12 -9.21 5.64
N GLY A 29 12.42 -10.34 5.80
CA GLY A 29 11.95 -11.18 4.69
C GLY A 29 12.60 -12.57 4.60
N SER A 30 13.83 -12.79 5.07
CA SER A 30 14.56 -14.07 4.83
C SER A 30 14.08 -15.29 5.63
N GLY A 31 12.89 -15.21 6.24
CA GLY A 31 12.18 -16.31 6.91
C GLY A 31 10.65 -16.22 6.81
N GLY A 32 10.13 -15.28 6.01
CA GLY A 32 8.68 -15.14 5.76
C GLY A 32 8.22 -16.01 4.58
N ILE A 33 6.91 -16.10 4.35
CA ILE A 33 6.34 -16.93 3.27
C ILE A 33 6.90 -16.57 1.89
N ALA A 34 7.15 -15.28 1.61
CA ALA A 34 7.73 -14.81 0.35
C ALA A 34 9.11 -15.43 0.04
N ALA A 35 9.89 -15.83 1.05
CA ALA A 35 11.18 -16.50 0.83
C ALA A 35 11.05 -17.91 0.19
N LYS A 36 9.83 -18.49 0.19
CA LYS A 36 9.53 -19.74 -0.53
C LYS A 36 9.24 -19.52 -2.02
N TYR A 37 8.79 -18.32 -2.41
CA TYR A 37 8.21 -18.01 -3.72
C TYR A 37 9.10 -17.03 -4.48
N SER A 38 10.05 -17.56 -5.25
CA SER A 38 10.89 -16.72 -6.11
C SER A 38 10.05 -15.90 -7.07
N ARG A 39 10.30 -14.58 -7.15
CA ARG A 39 9.50 -13.61 -7.92
C ARG A 39 8.02 -13.53 -7.52
N ASP A 40 7.63 -14.09 -6.36
CA ASP A 40 6.23 -14.28 -5.96
C ASP A 40 5.40 -15.22 -6.87
N ILE A 41 6.04 -16.03 -7.73
CA ILE A 41 5.35 -16.99 -8.59
C ILE A 41 4.65 -18.06 -7.74
N GLY A 42 3.32 -18.13 -7.79
CA GLY A 42 2.54 -19.13 -7.06
C GLY A 42 2.26 -18.78 -5.59
N ILE A 43 2.61 -17.56 -5.15
CA ILE A 43 2.42 -17.13 -3.75
C ILE A 43 0.93 -17.03 -3.39
N GLU A 44 0.08 -16.68 -4.36
CA GLU A 44 -1.38 -16.61 -4.25
C GLU A 44 -2.04 -17.96 -3.97
N SER A 45 -1.26 -19.05 -4.00
CA SER A 45 -1.66 -20.42 -3.65
C SER A 45 -1.08 -20.92 -2.31
N ASP A 46 -0.29 -20.13 -1.56
CA ASP A 46 0.09 -20.49 -0.17
C ASP A 46 -1.15 -20.32 0.74
N PRO A 47 -1.53 -21.32 1.58
CA PRO A 47 -2.69 -21.20 2.47
C PRO A 47 -2.54 -20.11 3.55
N SER A 48 -1.38 -19.47 3.67
CA SER A 48 -1.14 -18.29 4.52
C SER A 48 -1.48 -16.96 3.84
N VAL A 49 -1.82 -16.96 2.55
CA VAL A 49 -2.09 -15.75 1.76
C VAL A 49 -3.59 -15.48 1.69
N ILE A 50 -4.02 -14.58 2.57
CA ILE A 50 -5.43 -14.17 2.74
C ILE A 50 -5.95 -13.34 1.55
N PHE A 51 -5.06 -12.64 0.85
CA PHE A 51 -5.32 -11.94 -0.40
C PHE A 51 -4.00 -11.66 -1.14
N CYS A 52 -4.06 -11.66 -2.47
CA CYS A 52 -2.97 -11.23 -3.34
C CYS A 52 -3.55 -10.45 -4.53
N GLU A 53 -2.89 -9.38 -4.94
CA GLU A 53 -3.15 -8.72 -6.21
C GLU A 53 -1.83 -8.53 -6.93
N ASN A 54 -1.73 -9.09 -8.14
CA ASN A 54 -0.60 -8.90 -9.05
C ASN A 54 -0.97 -8.06 -10.27
N PHE A 55 -2.25 -7.73 -10.45
CA PHE A 55 -2.82 -7.02 -11.60
C PHE A 55 -2.67 -7.76 -12.96
N GLU A 56 -2.29 -9.04 -12.99
CA GLU A 56 -2.16 -9.82 -14.23
C GLU A 56 -3.50 -10.37 -14.76
N LEU A 57 -4.63 -10.15 -14.06
CA LEU A 57 -5.94 -10.67 -14.44
C LEU A 57 -6.60 -9.84 -15.56
N GLY A 58 -6.03 -9.89 -16.77
CA GLY A 58 -6.63 -9.32 -17.97
C GLY A 58 -6.64 -7.79 -17.97
N ASP A 59 -7.83 -7.19 -17.92
CA ASP A 59 -8.05 -5.74 -18.00
C ASP A 59 -8.54 -5.14 -16.68
N LEU A 60 -8.79 -3.82 -16.65
CA LEU A 60 -9.30 -3.11 -15.47
C LEU A 60 -10.64 -3.64 -14.96
N ASP A 61 -11.53 -4.12 -15.84
CA ASP A 61 -12.86 -4.60 -15.45
C ASP A 61 -12.74 -5.98 -14.81
N ALA A 62 -11.86 -6.85 -15.32
CA ALA A 62 -11.55 -8.16 -14.75
C ALA A 62 -10.77 -8.03 -13.42
N ILE A 63 -9.84 -7.09 -13.30
CA ILE A 63 -9.19 -6.74 -12.03
C ILE A 63 -10.23 -6.17 -11.06
N GLY A 64 -11.07 -5.23 -11.49
CA GLY A 64 -12.08 -4.57 -10.66
C GLY A 64 -13.05 -5.54 -10.00
N GLN A 65 -13.40 -6.64 -10.68
CA GLN A 65 -14.22 -7.73 -10.13
C GLN A 65 -13.60 -8.47 -8.93
N ARG A 66 -12.30 -8.27 -8.63
CA ARG A 66 -11.62 -8.82 -7.45
C ARG A 66 -11.79 -7.96 -6.19
N TRP A 67 -12.37 -6.77 -6.35
CA TRP A 67 -12.54 -5.72 -5.35
C TRP A 67 -14.02 -5.36 -5.19
N GLU A 68 -14.43 -4.91 -4.00
CA GLU A 68 -15.85 -4.62 -3.70
C GLU A 68 -16.25 -3.18 -4.06
N THR A 69 -15.31 -2.25 -3.97
CA THR A 69 -15.42 -0.87 -4.39
C THR A 69 -14.21 -0.50 -5.24
N VAL A 70 -14.47 0.16 -6.38
CA VAL A 70 -13.48 0.76 -7.28
C VAL A 70 -13.79 2.25 -7.37
N GLY A 71 -13.00 3.08 -6.70
CA GLY A 71 -13.17 4.54 -6.70
C GLY A 71 -12.41 5.18 -7.86
N ASN A 72 -13.09 6.03 -8.65
CA ASN A 72 -12.54 6.80 -9.77
C ASN A 72 -11.72 5.99 -10.81
N PRO A 73 -12.29 4.91 -11.41
CA PRO A 73 -11.60 4.09 -12.41
C PRO A 73 -11.19 4.87 -13.66
N GLU A 74 -11.76 6.05 -13.93
CA GLU A 74 -11.40 6.89 -15.08
C GLU A 74 -10.07 7.65 -14.93
N VAL A 75 -9.34 7.45 -13.83
CA VAL A 75 -7.90 7.74 -13.72
C VAL A 75 -7.04 6.48 -13.53
N MET A 76 -7.63 5.28 -13.56
CA MET A 76 -6.88 4.03 -13.58
C MET A 76 -6.47 3.64 -15.01
N SER A 77 -5.32 2.98 -15.16
CA SER A 77 -5.02 2.17 -16.35
C SER A 77 -4.06 1.03 -16.04
N LEU A 78 -3.71 0.25 -17.05
CA LEU A 78 -2.58 -0.68 -17.03
C LEU A 78 -1.41 -0.09 -17.84
N SER A 79 -0.20 -0.60 -17.62
CA SER A 79 1.05 -0.20 -18.29
C SER A 79 2.14 -1.28 -18.09
N GLU A 80 3.31 -1.12 -18.73
CA GLU A 80 4.37 -2.15 -18.87
C GLU A 80 5.67 -1.90 -18.05
N ASP A 81 5.92 -0.71 -17.48
CA ASP A 81 7.06 -0.42 -16.58
C ASP A 81 6.85 -1.08 -15.20
N VAL A 82 6.91 -2.40 -15.17
CA VAL A 82 7.05 -3.17 -13.94
C VAL A 82 8.46 -2.92 -13.34
N PRO A 83 8.66 -3.04 -12.02
CA PRO A 83 10.00 -3.23 -11.48
C PRO A 83 10.72 -4.36 -12.23
N GLU A 84 12.01 -4.17 -12.57
CA GLU A 84 12.86 -5.08 -13.40
C GLU A 84 12.62 -6.57 -13.09
N SER A 85 12.84 -6.91 -11.83
CA SER A 85 11.84 -7.58 -11.02
C SER A 85 10.82 -8.53 -11.74
N SER A 86 9.62 -8.11 -12.12
CA SER A 86 8.43 -8.99 -12.19
C SER A 86 8.46 -10.31 -12.96
N HIS A 87 7.73 -11.32 -12.44
CA HIS A 87 7.24 -12.45 -13.23
C HIS A 87 6.02 -12.13 -14.09
N GLY A 88 5.25 -11.11 -13.69
CA GLY A 88 4.18 -10.51 -14.47
C GLY A 88 4.72 -9.48 -15.46
N ASN A 89 3.81 -8.87 -16.23
CA ASN A 89 4.14 -8.00 -17.35
C ASN A 89 3.40 -6.65 -17.30
N GLN A 90 2.40 -6.52 -16.42
CA GLN A 90 1.57 -5.32 -16.33
C GLN A 90 1.28 -4.93 -14.88
N SER A 91 0.68 -3.76 -14.68
CA SER A 91 0.30 -3.29 -13.36
C SER A 91 -0.57 -2.05 -13.33
N MET A 92 -1.20 -1.81 -12.17
CA MET A 92 -2.12 -0.69 -11.94
C MET A 92 -1.41 0.67 -11.90
N LEU A 93 -1.93 1.57 -12.72
CA LEU A 93 -1.55 2.97 -12.85
C LEU A 93 -2.68 3.83 -12.28
N ILE A 94 -2.39 4.72 -11.32
CA ILE A 94 -3.35 5.71 -10.79
C ILE A 94 -2.88 7.13 -11.15
N SER A 95 -3.52 7.75 -12.15
CA SER A 95 -3.16 9.07 -12.65
C SER A 95 -3.62 10.19 -11.72
N GLN A 96 -2.70 10.98 -11.18
CA GLN A 96 -3.06 12.28 -10.61
C GLN A 96 -3.44 13.25 -11.73
N VAL A 97 -4.70 13.70 -11.76
CA VAL A 97 -5.19 14.71 -12.72
C VAL A 97 -5.96 15.76 -11.93
N ALA A 98 -5.43 16.99 -11.88
CA ALA A 98 -5.94 18.05 -11.00
C ALA A 98 -7.43 18.40 -11.21
N GLU A 99 -7.96 18.18 -12.42
CA GLU A 99 -9.36 18.41 -12.79
C GLU A 99 -10.30 17.24 -12.41
N LYS A 100 -9.75 16.07 -12.01
CA LYS A 100 -10.50 14.84 -11.69
C LYS A 100 -10.52 14.47 -10.19
N GLY A 101 -9.93 15.29 -9.32
CA GLY A 101 -10.05 15.11 -7.86
C GLY A 101 -8.89 14.35 -7.21
N SER A 102 -9.20 13.56 -6.19
CA SER A 102 -8.25 13.12 -5.15
C SER A 102 -7.48 11.81 -5.42
N GLY A 103 -7.39 11.38 -6.68
CA GLY A 103 -6.86 10.06 -7.06
C GLY A 103 -7.96 9.00 -7.13
N ALA A 104 -7.57 7.73 -6.98
CA ALA A 104 -8.44 6.56 -7.10
C ALA A 104 -8.10 5.51 -6.03
N ASP A 105 -9.03 4.60 -5.76
CA ASP A 105 -8.87 3.55 -4.76
C ASP A 105 -9.49 2.21 -5.17
N LEU A 106 -8.92 1.13 -4.62
CA LEU A 106 -9.44 -0.23 -4.69
C LEU A 106 -9.67 -0.70 -3.27
N TYR A 107 -10.91 -1.07 -2.93
CA TYR A 107 -11.28 -1.53 -1.60
C TYR A 107 -11.99 -2.87 -1.65
N ARG A 108 -11.61 -3.76 -0.74
CA ARG A 108 -12.31 -4.99 -0.42
C ARG A 108 -12.20 -5.29 1.06
N ARG A 109 -13.18 -6.00 1.59
CA ARG A 109 -13.03 -6.70 2.87
C ARG A 109 -12.15 -7.94 2.70
N ILE A 110 -11.65 -8.41 3.84
CA ILE A 110 -11.14 -9.77 4.02
C ILE A 110 -12.05 -10.37 5.09
N ASP A 111 -12.70 -11.49 4.77
CA ASP A 111 -13.94 -11.89 5.47
C ASP A 111 -13.72 -12.50 6.86
N GLU A 112 -12.48 -12.91 7.16
CA GLU A 112 -12.07 -13.41 8.48
C GLU A 112 -11.41 -12.30 9.31
N GLY A 113 -11.57 -12.37 10.64
CA GLY A 113 -10.82 -11.53 11.58
C GLY A 113 -9.46 -12.17 11.92
N TYR A 114 -8.38 -11.40 11.79
CA TYR A 114 -7.02 -11.87 12.05
C TYR A 114 -6.34 -11.10 13.19
N ASP A 115 -5.84 -11.82 14.20
CA ASP A 115 -5.02 -11.25 15.29
C ASP A 115 -3.69 -10.65 14.79
N LYS A 116 -3.20 -11.12 13.64
CA LYS A 116 -1.97 -10.64 13.01
C LYS A 116 -2.00 -10.86 11.51
N ILE A 117 -1.62 -9.82 10.79
CA ILE A 117 -1.41 -9.83 9.34
C ILE A 117 -0.02 -9.30 9.02
N TYR A 118 0.50 -9.68 7.86
CA TYR A 118 1.71 -9.10 7.28
C TYR A 118 1.36 -8.59 5.89
N THR A 119 1.61 -7.32 5.62
CA THR A 119 1.44 -6.74 4.29
C THR A 119 2.78 -6.43 3.65
N ARG A 120 2.76 -6.49 2.32
CA ARG A 120 3.82 -6.04 1.43
C ARG A 120 3.14 -5.47 0.20
N MET A 121 3.58 -4.30 -0.22
CA MET A 121 3.26 -3.69 -1.50
C MET A 121 4.57 -3.46 -2.24
N TYR A 122 4.47 -3.11 -3.50
CA TYR A 122 5.55 -2.48 -4.27
C TYR A 122 5.01 -1.14 -4.78
N VAL A 123 5.85 -0.13 -4.94
CA VAL A 123 5.40 1.17 -5.45
C VAL A 123 6.54 1.98 -6.07
N LYS A 124 6.20 2.70 -7.14
CA LYS A 124 6.97 3.79 -7.73
C LYS A 124 6.07 4.99 -7.86
N PHE A 125 6.51 6.09 -7.30
CA PHE A 125 5.98 7.41 -7.62
C PHE A 125 6.74 7.94 -8.82
N ALA A 126 6.06 8.59 -9.75
CA ALA A 126 6.70 9.27 -10.87
C ALA A 126 7.74 10.29 -10.36
N GLU A 127 8.79 10.57 -11.14
CA GLU A 127 9.81 11.57 -10.78
C GLU A 127 9.21 12.98 -10.62
N ASP A 128 8.18 13.27 -11.41
CA ASP A 128 7.35 14.47 -11.43
C ASP A 128 6.09 14.36 -10.55
N CYS A 129 5.95 13.31 -9.74
CA CYS A 129 4.78 13.14 -8.87
C CYS A 129 4.67 14.27 -7.84
N GLU A 130 3.53 14.97 -7.88
CA GLU A 130 3.14 16.03 -6.95
C GLU A 130 2.85 15.49 -5.53
N PRO A 131 2.87 16.33 -4.48
CA PRO A 131 2.69 15.91 -3.10
C PRO A 131 1.41 15.11 -2.85
N VAL A 132 1.58 13.83 -2.53
CA VAL A 132 0.50 12.93 -2.14
C VAL A 132 0.02 13.31 -0.74
N HIS A 133 -1.28 13.63 -0.58
CA HIS A 133 -1.83 14.00 0.73
C HIS A 133 -2.17 12.78 1.61
N HIS A 134 -2.62 11.68 1.00
CA HIS A 134 -2.83 10.38 1.64
C HIS A 134 -2.50 9.26 0.66
N PHE A 135 -1.97 8.15 1.18
CA PHE A 135 -1.53 7.00 0.39
C PHE A 135 -1.84 5.66 1.11
N GLY A 136 -1.79 4.56 0.37
CA GLY A 136 -1.90 3.20 0.89
C GLY A 136 -0.69 2.34 0.56
N THR A 137 -0.72 1.02 0.65
CA THR A 137 -1.82 0.15 1.09
C THR A 137 -2.22 0.44 2.53
N CYS A 138 -3.53 0.49 2.77
CA CYS A 138 -4.11 0.68 4.09
C CYS A 138 -4.78 -0.61 4.57
N VAL A 139 -4.71 -0.90 5.86
CA VAL A 139 -5.35 -2.07 6.45
C VAL A 139 -5.94 -1.77 7.82
N GLY A 140 -6.92 -2.57 8.22
CA GLY A 140 -7.72 -2.37 9.42
C GLY A 140 -9.15 -2.78 9.10
N GLY A 141 -10.12 -2.08 9.69
CA GLY A 141 -11.52 -2.35 9.41
C GLY A 141 -12.48 -1.53 10.25
N ASN A 142 -13.76 -1.76 9.99
CA ASN A 142 -14.89 -1.18 10.70
C ASN A 142 -15.67 -2.29 11.43
N HIS A 143 -16.29 -1.96 12.55
CA HIS A 143 -17.22 -2.85 13.25
C HIS A 143 -18.58 -2.13 13.43
N PRO A 144 -19.66 -2.54 12.74
CA PRO A 144 -19.72 -3.58 11.71
C PRO A 144 -18.91 -3.25 10.45
N SER A 145 -18.52 -4.28 9.70
CA SER A 145 -17.69 -4.16 8.50
C SER A 145 -18.46 -3.53 7.33
N THR A 146 -17.80 -2.62 6.60
CA THR A 146 -18.36 -1.82 5.50
C THR A 146 -17.76 -2.24 4.15
N GLY A 147 -18.52 -2.15 3.05
CA GLY A 147 -18.01 -2.45 1.69
C GLY A 147 -17.17 -1.32 1.06
N TRP A 148 -16.75 -0.35 1.87
CA TRP A 148 -15.99 0.85 1.50
C TRP A 148 -15.12 1.28 2.69
N PRO A 149 -14.02 2.04 2.48
CA PRO A 149 -13.17 2.50 3.57
C PRO A 149 -13.87 3.61 4.38
N SER A 150 -13.93 3.47 5.71
CA SER A 150 -14.64 4.42 6.57
C SER A 150 -13.80 4.83 7.80
N VAL A 151 -13.09 5.95 7.66
CA VAL A 151 -12.37 6.63 8.76
C VAL A 151 -12.87 8.06 8.92
N ARG A 152 -13.03 8.52 10.17
CA ARG A 152 -13.61 9.84 10.47
C ARG A 152 -12.54 10.83 10.91
N ALA A 153 -12.03 11.61 9.97
CA ALA A 153 -11.07 12.67 10.26
C ALA A 153 -11.64 13.71 11.27
N GLY A 154 -10.78 14.16 12.20
CA GLY A 154 -11.10 15.17 13.21
C GLY A 154 -11.60 14.61 14.55
N GLN A 155 -11.91 13.31 14.64
CA GLN A 155 -12.35 12.62 15.87
C GLN A 155 -11.63 11.27 16.03
N PRO A 156 -11.42 10.76 17.26
CA PRO A 156 -10.93 9.40 17.48
C PRO A 156 -11.96 8.36 17.04
N THR A 157 -11.55 7.09 16.92
CA THR A 157 -12.52 6.01 16.68
C THR A 157 -13.27 5.68 17.99
N ASP A 158 -14.52 5.23 17.89
CA ASP A 158 -15.34 4.92 19.07
C ASP A 158 -15.03 3.49 19.54
N GLY A 159 -14.19 3.33 20.56
CA GLY A 159 -13.84 2.02 21.13
C GLY A 159 -13.31 1.00 20.12
N ASP A 160 -14.13 0.00 19.81
CA ASP A 160 -13.87 -1.10 18.86
C ASP A 160 -14.35 -0.81 17.42
N LYS A 161 -15.02 0.33 17.17
CA LYS A 161 -15.77 0.58 15.93
C LYS A 161 -14.92 0.80 14.68
N SER A 162 -13.64 1.18 14.82
CA SER A 162 -12.65 1.03 13.74
C SER A 162 -11.19 1.13 14.19
N PHE A 163 -10.33 0.52 13.37
CA PHE A 163 -8.88 0.69 13.36
C PHE A 163 -8.42 0.84 11.91
N TRP A 164 -7.37 1.63 11.66
CA TRP A 164 -6.80 1.82 10.33
C TRP A 164 -5.33 2.20 10.41
N VAL A 165 -4.49 1.58 9.58
CA VAL A 165 -3.09 1.95 9.38
C VAL A 165 -2.77 1.97 7.89
N GLY A 166 -2.21 3.08 7.42
CA GLY A 166 -1.61 3.23 6.09
C GLY A 166 -0.12 3.52 6.21
N ILE A 167 0.67 3.08 5.23
CA ILE A 167 2.05 3.52 5.04
C ILE A 167 2.05 4.60 3.94
N GLU A 168 2.49 5.82 4.25
CA GLU A 168 2.39 6.96 3.33
C GLU A 168 3.69 7.79 3.23
N PRO A 169 3.98 8.40 2.07
CA PRO A 169 5.03 9.40 1.92
C PRO A 169 4.59 10.71 2.58
N PHE A 170 5.14 11.05 3.74
CA PHE A 170 4.66 12.19 4.50
C PHE A 170 5.41 13.50 4.20
N GLY A 171 4.64 14.53 3.84
CA GLY A 171 5.08 15.93 3.77
C GLY A 171 6.18 16.22 2.75
N LYS A 172 6.80 17.41 2.86
CA LYS A 172 7.88 17.83 1.95
C LYS A 172 9.15 16.98 2.07
N SER A 173 9.27 16.18 3.12
CA SER A 173 10.43 15.32 3.38
C SER A 173 10.41 14.01 2.60
N TRP A 174 9.28 13.65 1.96
CA TRP A 174 9.05 12.38 1.24
C TRP A 174 9.61 11.17 2.00
N THR A 175 9.23 11.09 3.28
CA THR A 175 9.63 10.05 4.23
C THR A 175 8.48 9.06 4.41
N TRP A 176 8.78 7.76 4.34
CA TRP A 176 7.84 6.72 4.73
C TRP A 176 7.53 6.80 6.22
N VAL A 177 6.23 6.88 6.54
CA VAL A 177 5.71 6.82 7.91
C VAL A 177 4.47 5.93 7.95
N TYR A 178 4.10 5.46 9.14
CA TYR A 178 2.77 4.91 9.37
C TYR A 178 1.82 6.00 9.86
N TYR A 179 0.71 6.20 9.15
CA TYR A 179 -0.40 7.08 9.55
C TYR A 179 -1.52 6.18 10.10
N THR A 180 -1.90 6.36 11.37
CA THR A 180 -2.72 5.38 12.11
C THR A 180 -3.90 6.02 12.84
N TYR A 181 -5.09 5.42 12.74
CA TYR A 181 -6.31 5.76 13.49
C TYR A 181 -6.71 4.61 14.45
N TRP A 182 -6.99 4.95 15.70
CA TRP A 182 -7.56 4.06 16.72
C TRP A 182 -8.34 4.88 17.77
N CYS A 183 -8.87 4.24 18.80
CA CYS A 183 -9.75 4.88 19.78
C CYS A 183 -9.00 5.79 20.77
N ASP A 184 -7.95 5.29 21.40
CA ASP A 184 -7.06 6.07 22.28
C ASP A 184 -6.07 6.98 21.52
N MET A 185 -6.37 7.37 20.28
CA MET A 185 -5.45 8.14 19.44
C MET A 185 -5.32 9.59 19.88
N ARG A 186 -4.10 10.13 19.84
CA ARG A 186 -3.79 11.43 20.42
C ARG A 186 -4.32 12.58 19.56
N ALA A 187 -5.23 13.35 20.14
CA ALA A 187 -5.74 14.61 19.59
C ALA A 187 -4.64 15.65 19.33
N SER A 188 -4.80 16.42 18.24
CA SER A 188 -3.85 17.45 17.81
C SER A 188 -4.10 18.79 18.51
N PRO A 189 -3.09 19.38 19.19
CA PRO A 189 -3.19 20.73 19.75
C PRO A 189 -3.30 21.82 18.68
N PRO A 190 -3.87 23.01 19.00
CA PRO A 190 -4.55 23.34 20.25
C PRO A 190 -6.04 22.98 20.25
N ARG A 191 -6.62 22.59 19.09
CA ARG A 191 -8.07 22.43 18.91
C ARG A 191 -8.66 21.13 19.46
N GLY A 192 -7.83 20.15 19.81
CA GLY A 192 -8.30 18.85 20.30
C GLY A 192 -8.95 17.98 19.22
N GLN A 193 -8.76 18.30 17.94
CA GLN A 193 -9.23 17.50 16.81
C GLN A 193 -8.23 16.36 16.56
N SER A 194 -8.73 15.14 16.42
CA SER A 194 -7.89 13.95 16.23
C SER A 194 -7.73 13.63 14.75
N TRP A 195 -6.48 13.54 14.31
CA TRP A 195 -6.07 13.07 12.98
C TRP A 195 -5.15 11.86 13.19
N GLY A 196 -4.92 11.06 12.15
CA GLY A 196 -4.07 9.89 12.27
C GLY A 196 -2.69 10.25 12.87
N ASN A 197 -2.19 9.44 13.78
CA ASN A 197 -0.89 9.71 14.39
C ASN A 197 0.23 9.11 13.52
N LEU A 198 1.30 9.90 13.34
CA LEU A 198 2.46 9.57 12.51
C LEU A 198 3.51 8.84 13.35
N SER A 199 3.66 7.54 13.08
CA SER A 199 4.59 6.60 13.72
C SER A 199 5.72 6.21 12.75
N VAL A 200 6.88 5.82 13.30
CA VAL A 200 8.16 5.67 12.57
C VAL A 200 8.58 6.98 11.90
N ARG A 201 9.36 7.79 12.61
CA ARG A 201 9.87 9.09 12.13
C ARG A 201 11.37 9.03 11.91
N ASP A 202 11.77 8.17 10.98
CA ASP A 202 13.17 8.02 10.56
C ASP A 202 13.37 8.78 9.24
N GLU A 203 14.24 9.78 9.25
CA GLU A 203 14.48 10.62 8.07
C GLU A 203 15.24 9.89 6.96
N SER A 204 15.87 8.75 7.25
CA SER A 204 16.58 7.91 6.28
C SER A 204 15.64 7.07 5.41
N LEU A 205 14.40 6.84 5.85
CA LEU A 205 13.37 6.10 5.11
C LEU A 205 12.76 6.97 3.98
N LYS A 206 13.60 7.41 3.05
CA LYS A 206 13.19 8.22 1.89
C LYS A 206 12.45 7.38 0.85
N VAL A 207 11.36 7.94 0.35
CA VAL A 207 10.70 7.49 -0.87
C VAL A 207 11.57 7.90 -2.05
N ARG A 208 11.99 6.93 -2.87
CA ARG A 208 12.79 7.19 -4.07
C ARG A 208 11.85 7.30 -5.27
N ARG A 209 11.60 8.53 -5.73
CA ARG A 209 10.75 8.79 -6.91
C ARG A 209 11.50 8.40 -8.18
N GLY A 210 10.79 7.90 -9.19
CA GLY A 210 11.37 7.27 -10.37
C GLY A 210 11.88 5.84 -10.14
N GLU A 211 11.90 5.36 -8.90
CA GLU A 211 12.35 4.02 -8.52
C GLU A 211 11.23 3.18 -7.91
N TRP A 212 11.43 1.86 -7.94
CA TRP A 212 10.61 0.90 -7.23
C TRP A 212 11.10 0.69 -5.80
N THR A 213 10.15 0.60 -4.86
CA THR A 213 10.35 0.28 -3.44
C THR A 213 9.35 -0.77 -2.99
#